data_AF-A0AB32VBZ6-F1
#
_entry.id   AF-A0AB32VBZ6-F1
#
_cell.length_a   1.000
_cell.length_b   1.000
_cell.length_c   1.000
_cell.angle_alpha   90.00
_cell.angle_beta   90.00
_cell.angle_gamma   90.00
#
_symmetry.space_group_name_H-M   'P 1'
#
loop_
_entity.id
_entity.type
_entity.pdbx_description
1 polymer ?
#
loop_
_entity_poly.entity_id
_entity_poly.type
_entity_poly.pdbx_seq_one_letter_code
_entity_poly.pdbx_strand_id
1 'polypeptide(L)'
;MTGGGNQMEQKQNNMSRPDLSQDIIEEILARLPVKSLLRFKCVSRSWYSLISSPSFARMQLERASGTSVLITSTPSRLNLVDYEASFCEVPLDFPPKRQDHRVRIMGSCHGLVAVALEKDKVFLWNPSTGDYKKLPDPCFPSSGALYCHGFGYDSSTDDYKVLLGVQTWRPISYDFYSEVTVSIFSLRNNSWRMIQSPSVDFSSLLFLNLSGFFVNGALHWLTAKRVTVEIQAFDLKMERFSIVPIPDQPQTSFNYLKIGVLDGRLC
;
A
#
# COMPACT_ATOMS: atom_id res chain seq x y z
N MET A 1 -13.17 38.32 78.88
CA MET A 1 -13.57 37.06 78.23
C MET A 1 -13.39 37.25 76.73
N THR A 2 -12.18 36.99 76.24
CA THR A 2 -11.79 37.20 74.84
C THR A 2 -11.60 35.83 74.20
N GLY A 3 -12.43 35.53 73.21
CA GLY A 3 -12.39 34.29 72.45
C GLY A 3 -11.18 34.24 71.53
N GLY A 4 -10.33 33.23 71.71
CA GLY A 4 -9.28 32.85 70.78
C GLY A 4 -9.81 31.77 69.84
N GLY A 5 -9.91 32.10 68.55
CA GLY A 5 -10.27 31.15 67.50
C GLY A 5 -9.13 30.18 67.21
N ASN A 6 -9.47 28.88 67.18
CA ASN A 6 -8.60 27.84 66.65
C ASN A 6 -8.50 27.98 65.13
N GLN A 7 -7.30 28.25 64.62
CA GLN A 7 -6.98 28.04 63.21
C GLN A 7 -6.72 26.54 62.99
N MET A 8 -7.57 25.91 62.19
CA MET A 8 -7.30 24.56 61.66
C MET A 8 -6.23 24.69 60.57
N GLU A 9 -5.06 24.10 60.82
CA GLU A 9 -4.07 23.81 59.79
C GLU A 9 -4.68 22.84 58.76
N GLN A 10 -4.98 23.34 57.57
CA GLN A 10 -5.18 22.48 56.40
C GLN A 10 -3.81 21.97 55.93
N LYS A 11 -3.46 20.74 56.35
CA LYS A 11 -2.40 19.98 55.69
C LYS A 11 -2.89 19.54 54.31
N GLN A 12 -2.50 20.30 53.29
CA GLN A 12 -2.61 19.90 51.89
C GLN A 12 -1.68 18.69 51.66
N ASN A 13 -2.24 17.48 51.69
CA ASN A 13 -1.54 16.28 51.23
C ASN A 13 -1.35 16.37 49.71
N ASN A 14 -0.24 16.97 49.28
CA ASN A 14 0.27 16.88 47.92
C ASN A 14 0.85 15.47 47.70
N MET A 15 -0.03 14.46 47.62
CA MET A 15 0.36 13.21 46.98
C MET A 15 0.40 13.48 45.47
N SER A 16 1.58 13.79 44.95
CA SER A 16 1.85 13.73 43.52
C SER A 16 1.42 12.34 43.03
N ARG A 17 0.36 12.29 42.22
CA ARG A 17 0.02 11.07 41.48
C ARG A 17 1.28 10.64 40.72
N PRO A 18 1.63 9.34 40.70
CA PRO A 18 2.69 8.87 39.82
C PRO A 18 2.25 9.19 38.39
N ASP A 19 2.83 10.26 37.84
CA ASP A 19 2.58 10.65 36.46
C ASP A 19 3.40 9.70 35.60
N LEU A 20 2.72 8.98 34.73
CA LEU A 20 3.36 8.04 33.83
C LEU A 20 4.18 8.89 32.85
N SER A 21 5.48 8.57 32.68
CA SER A 21 6.31 9.35 31.76
C SER A 21 5.72 9.32 30.34
N GLN A 22 5.89 10.42 29.62
CA GLN A 22 5.41 10.57 28.25
C GLN A 22 5.84 9.39 27.35
N ASP A 23 7.08 8.92 27.51
CA ASP A 23 7.63 7.78 26.76
C ASP A 23 6.86 6.47 26.99
N ILE A 24 6.42 6.22 28.23
CA ILE A 24 5.64 5.01 28.55
C ILE A 24 4.23 5.12 27.97
N ILE A 25 3.63 6.32 28.02
CA ILE A 25 2.33 6.58 27.37
C ILE A 25 2.44 6.32 25.86
N GLU A 26 3.50 6.84 25.23
CA GLU A 26 3.77 6.63 23.81
C GLU A 26 3.92 5.15 23.48
N GLU A 27 4.66 4.39 24.29
CA GLU A 27 4.84 2.96 24.09
C GLU A 27 3.53 2.17 24.27
N ILE A 28 2.72 2.50 25.28
CA ILE A 28 1.42 1.86 25.50
C ILE A 28 0.52 2.12 24.30
N LEU A 29 0.41 3.39 23.88
CA LEU A 29 -0.43 3.76 22.75
C LEU A 29 0.05 3.09 21.46
N ALA A 30 1.35 3.00 21.22
CA ALA A 30 1.92 2.37 20.02
C ALA A 30 1.57 0.88 19.88
N ARG A 31 1.21 0.21 20.97
CA ARG A 31 0.80 -1.22 21.00
C ARG A 31 -0.70 -1.43 20.78
N LEU A 32 -1.49 -0.37 20.75
CA LEU A 32 -2.94 -0.48 20.61
C LEU A 32 -3.38 -0.60 19.14
N PRO A 33 -4.50 -1.30 18.86
CA PRO A 33 -5.11 -1.29 17.54
C PRO A 33 -5.44 0.12 17.07
N VAL A 34 -5.25 0.39 15.77
CA VAL A 34 -5.53 1.70 15.14
C VAL A 34 -6.93 2.22 15.48
N LYS A 35 -7.95 1.34 15.47
CA LYS A 35 -9.33 1.73 15.81
C LYS A 35 -9.48 2.27 17.23
N SER A 36 -8.76 1.70 18.20
CA SER A 36 -8.74 2.19 19.58
C SER A 36 -8.04 3.54 19.67
N LEU A 37 -6.91 3.70 18.97
CA LEU A 37 -6.17 4.96 18.92
C LEU A 37 -6.99 6.11 18.33
N LEU A 38 -7.75 5.85 17.27
CA LEU A 38 -8.65 6.86 16.69
C LEU A 38 -9.69 7.35 17.69
N ARG A 39 -10.23 6.46 18.54
CA ARG A 39 -11.12 6.86 19.64
C ARG A 39 -10.37 7.66 20.70
N PHE A 40 -9.14 7.27 21.01
CA PHE A 40 -8.31 7.91 22.04
C PHE A 40 -7.86 9.34 21.69
N LYS A 41 -7.97 9.75 20.42
CA LYS A 41 -7.81 11.14 20.01
C LYS A 41 -8.74 12.13 20.76
N CYS A 42 -9.88 11.67 21.30
CA CYS A 42 -10.79 12.55 22.05
C CYS A 42 -10.44 12.70 23.54
N VAL A 43 -9.48 11.93 24.06
CA VAL A 43 -9.16 11.89 25.51
C VAL A 43 -8.46 13.18 25.96
N SER A 44 -7.49 13.66 25.18
CA SER A 44 -6.76 14.90 25.48
C SER A 44 -6.15 15.52 24.22
N ARG A 45 -5.81 16.82 24.28
CA ARG A 45 -5.08 17.50 23.19
C ARG A 45 -3.69 16.91 22.97
N SER A 46 -3.00 16.50 24.04
CA SER A 46 -1.68 15.87 23.96
C SER A 46 -1.77 14.54 23.21
N TRP A 47 -2.76 13.70 23.52
CA TRP A 47 -2.98 12.43 22.83
C TRP A 47 -3.42 12.63 21.37
N TYR A 48 -4.30 13.61 21.11
CA TYR A 48 -4.67 13.98 19.75
C TYR A 48 -3.43 14.34 18.92
N SER A 49 -2.55 15.19 19.47
CA SER A 49 -1.31 15.64 18.81
C SER A 49 -0.36 14.48 18.55
N LEU A 50 -0.13 13.65 19.57
CA LEU A 50 0.75 12.48 19.47
C LEU A 50 0.26 11.47 18.42
N ILE A 51 -1.01 11.02 18.54
CA ILE A 51 -1.59 9.99 17.65
C ILE A 51 -1.72 10.50 16.21
N SER A 52 -1.82 11.82 16.00
CA SER A 52 -1.89 12.41 14.66
C SER A 52 -0.51 12.73 14.07
N SER A 53 0.58 12.52 14.82
CA SER A 53 1.93 12.83 14.34
C SER A 53 2.45 11.77 13.34
N PRO A 54 3.20 12.18 12.30
CA PRO A 54 3.81 11.23 11.36
C PRO A 54 4.82 10.28 12.01
N SER A 55 5.54 10.74 13.03
CA SER A 55 6.50 9.92 13.78
C SER A 55 5.81 8.78 14.52
N PHE A 56 4.66 9.04 15.16
CA PHE A 56 3.88 8.02 15.83
C PHE A 56 3.30 7.00 14.84
N ALA A 57 2.80 7.47 13.69
CA ALA A 57 2.32 6.58 12.63
C ALA A 57 3.43 5.64 12.11
N ARG A 58 4.65 6.17 11.91
CA ARG A 58 5.82 5.37 11.52
C ARG A 58 6.21 4.35 12.59
N MET A 59 6.23 4.76 13.86
CA MET A 59 6.51 3.87 14.98
C MET A 59 5.49 2.71 15.06
N GLN A 60 4.21 3.00 14.85
CA GLN A 60 3.17 1.97 14.82
C GLN A 60 3.37 1.00 13.64
N LEU A 61 3.73 1.52 12.47
CA LEU A 61 3.98 0.71 11.28
C LEU A 61 5.19 -0.22 11.44
N GLU A 62 6.30 0.29 11.97
CA GLU A 62 7.50 -0.51 12.25
C GLU A 62 7.16 -1.67 13.21
N ARG A 63 6.31 -1.43 14.22
CA ARG A 63 5.82 -2.48 15.14
C ARG A 63 4.85 -3.47 14.49
N ALA A 64 3.97 -2.99 13.60
CA ALA A 64 3.00 -3.83 12.90
C ALA A 64 3.64 -4.73 11.83
N SER A 65 4.92 -4.53 11.49
CA SER A 65 5.64 -5.27 10.46
C SER A 65 5.78 -6.78 10.73
N GLY A 66 5.39 -7.25 11.92
CA GLY A 66 5.30 -8.67 12.28
C GLY A 66 3.90 -9.30 12.14
N THR A 67 2.86 -8.53 11.79
CA THR A 67 1.49 -9.04 11.65
C THR A 67 1.12 -9.13 10.17
N SER A 68 1.14 -10.34 9.62
CA SER A 68 0.76 -10.60 8.23
C SER A 68 -0.75 -10.75 8.11
N VAL A 69 -1.40 -9.73 7.54
CA VAL A 69 -2.82 -9.82 7.20
C VAL A 69 -2.99 -9.87 5.70
N LEU A 70 -3.67 -10.89 5.20
CA LEU A 70 -3.90 -11.08 3.78
C LEU A 70 -5.20 -10.37 3.40
N ILE A 71 -5.15 -9.50 2.39
CA ILE A 71 -6.36 -8.95 1.79
C ILE A 71 -6.60 -9.69 0.49
N THR A 72 -7.70 -10.42 0.41
CA THR A 72 -8.10 -11.12 -0.80
C THR A 72 -9.18 -10.33 -1.53
N SER A 73 -9.20 -10.45 -2.86
CA SER A 73 -10.27 -9.91 -3.68
C SER A 73 -11.05 -11.05 -4.31
N THR A 74 -12.35 -11.11 -4.03
CA THR A 74 -13.32 -11.75 -4.93
C THR A 74 -13.75 -10.72 -5.97
N PRO A 75 -14.43 -11.11 -7.08
CA PRO A 75 -14.84 -10.16 -8.11
C PRO A 75 -15.54 -8.92 -7.55
N SER A 76 -16.35 -9.07 -6.50
CA SER A 76 -17.10 -7.96 -5.91
C SER A 76 -16.73 -7.62 -4.47
N ARG A 77 -15.77 -8.29 -3.81
CA ARG A 77 -15.45 -8.03 -2.39
C ARG A 77 -13.97 -8.05 -2.06
N LEU A 78 -13.59 -7.25 -1.06
CA LEU A 78 -12.29 -7.30 -0.40
C LEU A 78 -12.53 -7.92 0.97
N ASN A 79 -11.79 -8.98 1.27
CA ASN A 79 -11.87 -9.68 2.55
C ASN A 79 -10.52 -9.58 3.25
N LEU A 80 -10.57 -9.38 4.56
CA LEU A 80 -9.42 -9.55 5.43
C LEU A 80 -9.35 -11.03 5.81
N VAL A 81 -8.20 -11.65 5.63
CA VAL A 81 -7.93 -13.02 6.06
C VAL A 81 -6.80 -12.95 7.07
N ASP A 82 -7.13 -13.31 8.30
CA ASP A 82 -6.14 -13.51 9.34
C ASP A 82 -5.51 -14.90 9.16
N TYR A 83 -4.23 -14.91 8.78
CA TYR A 83 -3.49 -16.14 8.54
C TYR A 83 -3.19 -16.88 9.85
N GLU A 84 -3.02 -16.15 10.97
CA GLU A 84 -2.64 -16.73 12.25
C GLU A 84 -3.87 -17.18 13.06
N ALA A 85 -5.00 -16.49 12.91
CA ALA A 85 -6.19 -16.70 13.74
C ALA A 85 -7.30 -17.56 13.09
N SER A 86 -6.95 -18.52 12.22
CA SER A 86 -7.86 -19.54 11.64
C SER A 86 -8.47 -19.26 10.26
N PHE A 87 -7.82 -18.45 9.39
CA PHE A 87 -8.32 -18.13 8.04
C PHE A 87 -9.75 -17.55 8.03
N CYS A 88 -10.15 -16.86 9.10
CA CYS A 88 -11.47 -16.26 9.18
C CYS A 88 -11.57 -15.07 8.21
N GLU A 89 -12.48 -15.15 7.24
CA GLU A 89 -12.73 -14.05 6.31
C GLU A 89 -13.62 -12.99 6.94
N VAL A 90 -13.07 -11.81 7.16
CA VAL A 90 -13.85 -10.64 7.61
C VAL A 90 -14.03 -9.70 6.43
N PRO A 91 -15.26 -9.42 5.98
CA PRO A 91 -15.51 -8.47 4.91
C PRO A 91 -14.94 -7.09 5.26
N LEU A 92 -14.18 -6.51 4.34
CA LEU A 92 -13.74 -5.12 4.46
C LEU A 92 -14.71 -4.20 3.73
N ASP A 93 -15.15 -3.16 4.44
CA ASP A 93 -15.96 -2.09 3.89
C ASP A 93 -15.05 -1.07 3.19
N PHE A 94 -14.66 -1.37 1.95
CA PHE A 94 -13.97 -0.42 1.10
C PHE A 94 -14.98 0.59 0.52
N PRO A 95 -14.85 1.90 0.84
CA PRO A 95 -15.67 2.92 0.20
C PRO A 95 -14.99 3.34 -1.12
N PRO A 96 -15.70 3.32 -2.27
CA PRO A 96 -17.14 3.51 -2.46
C PRO A 96 -18.00 2.26 -2.22
N LYS A 97 -19.18 2.45 -1.60
CA LYS A 97 -20.16 1.35 -1.39
C LYS A 97 -20.59 0.76 -2.73
N ARG A 98 -20.29 -0.52 -2.91
CA ARG A 98 -20.40 -1.25 -4.18
C ARG A 98 -21.85 -1.46 -4.60
N GLN A 99 -22.11 -1.47 -5.90
CA GLN A 99 -23.28 -2.16 -6.45
C GLN A 99 -22.95 -3.20 -7.53
N ASP A 100 -21.86 -3.11 -8.31
CA ASP A 100 -21.58 -4.18 -9.30
C ASP A 100 -20.16 -4.27 -9.92
N HIS A 101 -19.16 -3.52 -9.45
CA HIS A 101 -17.89 -3.41 -10.18
C HIS A 101 -16.83 -4.42 -9.73
N ARG A 102 -16.06 -4.96 -10.67
CA ARG A 102 -14.86 -5.77 -10.38
C ARG A 102 -13.82 -4.97 -9.58
N VAL A 103 -13.32 -5.56 -8.50
CA VAL A 103 -12.24 -4.98 -7.66
C VAL A 103 -10.92 -5.70 -7.91
N ARG A 104 -9.83 -4.95 -7.99
CA ARG A 104 -8.48 -5.48 -8.13
C ARG A 104 -7.53 -4.79 -7.15
N ILE A 105 -6.77 -5.58 -6.40
CA ILE A 105 -5.69 -5.07 -5.56
C ILE A 105 -4.47 -4.88 -6.46
N MET A 106 -3.89 -3.68 -6.41
CA MET A 106 -2.73 -3.31 -7.22
C MET A 106 -1.40 -3.48 -6.47
N GLY A 107 -1.49 -3.56 -5.15
CA GLY A 107 -0.38 -3.75 -4.23
C GLY A 107 -0.71 -3.14 -2.87
N SER A 108 0.13 -3.44 -1.88
CA SER A 108 0.07 -2.83 -0.56
C SER A 108 1.45 -2.35 -0.14
N CYS A 109 1.49 -1.29 0.65
CA CYS A 109 2.72 -0.74 1.19
C CYS A 109 2.37 0.07 2.43
N HIS A 110 3.08 -0.16 3.54
CA HIS A 110 2.94 0.64 4.76
C HIS A 110 1.49 0.75 5.30
N GLY A 111 0.73 -0.34 5.22
CA GLY A 111 -0.68 -0.39 5.63
C GLY A 111 -1.66 0.30 4.66
N LEU A 112 -1.17 0.93 3.59
CA LEU A 112 -1.98 1.41 2.48
C LEU A 112 -2.16 0.30 1.43
N VAL A 113 -3.31 0.32 0.77
CA VAL A 113 -3.66 -0.59 -0.30
C VAL A 113 -4.08 0.23 -1.51
N ALA A 114 -3.45 -0.03 -2.65
CA ALA A 114 -3.90 0.50 -3.93
C ALA A 114 -4.93 -0.45 -4.54
N VAL A 115 -6.08 0.10 -4.92
CA VAL A 115 -7.23 -0.65 -5.43
C VAL A 115 -7.70 -0.03 -6.74
N ALA A 116 -7.92 -0.86 -7.76
CA ALA A 116 -8.60 -0.48 -8.99
C ALA A 116 -10.03 -1.02 -9.01
N LEU A 117 -10.96 -0.19 -9.45
CA LEU A 117 -12.32 -0.56 -9.84
C LEU A 117 -12.45 -0.54 -11.37
N GLU A 118 -13.55 -1.09 -11.89
CA GLU A 118 -13.89 -1.00 -13.32
C GLU A 118 -13.75 0.41 -13.90
N LYS A 119 -13.36 0.46 -15.19
CA LYS A 119 -12.93 1.67 -15.91
C LYS A 119 -11.71 2.35 -15.27
N ASP A 120 -10.82 1.52 -14.71
CA ASP A 120 -9.50 1.88 -14.18
C ASP A 120 -9.49 3.05 -13.18
N LYS A 121 -10.57 3.18 -12.40
CA LYS A 121 -10.61 4.13 -11.29
C LYS A 121 -9.72 3.60 -10.16
N VAL A 122 -8.60 4.26 -9.93
CA VAL A 122 -7.64 3.89 -8.89
C VAL A 122 -7.91 4.64 -7.59
N PHE A 123 -7.78 3.94 -6.48
CA PHE A 123 -7.92 4.44 -5.13
C PHE A 123 -6.73 4.02 -4.28
N LEU A 124 -6.29 4.91 -3.39
CA LEU A 124 -5.45 4.54 -2.25
C LEU A 124 -6.34 4.47 -1.02
N TRP A 125 -6.20 3.41 -0.25
CA TRP A 125 -7.09 3.12 0.87
C TRP A 125 -6.29 2.67 2.08
N ASN A 126 -6.69 3.16 3.25
CA ASN A 126 -6.22 2.69 4.54
C ASN A 126 -7.33 1.81 5.17
N PRO A 127 -7.18 0.48 5.18
CA PRO A 127 -8.17 -0.43 5.78
C PRO A 127 -8.36 -0.23 7.29
N SER A 128 -7.36 0.30 7.97
CA SER A 128 -7.36 0.47 9.42
C SER A 128 -8.16 1.69 9.87
N THR A 129 -8.14 2.76 9.08
CA THR A 129 -8.88 4.00 9.37
C THR A 129 -10.18 4.10 8.57
N GLY A 130 -10.28 3.40 7.43
CA GLY A 130 -11.38 3.53 6.48
C GLY A 130 -11.21 4.71 5.51
N ASP A 131 -10.17 5.52 5.67
CA ASP A 131 -9.89 6.66 4.79
C ASP A 131 -9.44 6.18 3.42
N TYR A 132 -9.88 6.88 2.39
CA TYR A 132 -9.49 6.59 1.02
C TYR A 132 -9.34 7.87 0.20
N LYS A 133 -8.54 7.79 -0.85
CA LYS A 133 -8.33 8.85 -1.84
C LYS A 133 -8.51 8.26 -3.23
N LYS A 134 -9.46 8.81 -3.99
CA LYS A 134 -9.56 8.55 -5.42
C LYS A 134 -8.43 9.30 -6.14
N LEU A 135 -7.70 8.59 -6.99
CA LEU A 135 -6.65 9.21 -7.81
C LEU A 135 -7.28 9.90 -9.04
N PRO A 136 -6.62 10.94 -9.59
CA PRO A 136 -7.03 11.51 -10.87
C PRO A 136 -7.02 10.44 -11.95
N ASP A 137 -7.82 10.63 -12.99
CA ASP A 137 -7.83 9.73 -14.14
C ASP A 137 -6.46 9.80 -14.85
N PRO A 138 -5.81 8.67 -15.14
CA PRO A 138 -4.59 8.66 -15.95
C PRO A 138 -4.82 9.05 -17.42
N CYS A 139 -6.06 9.25 -17.87
CA CYS A 139 -6.46 9.64 -19.22
C CYS A 139 -6.06 8.62 -20.29
N PHE A 140 -6.12 7.32 -19.97
CA PHE A 140 -5.82 6.29 -20.95
C PHE A 140 -6.89 6.17 -22.04
N PRO A 141 -6.51 5.77 -23.27
CA PRO A 141 -7.48 5.53 -24.34
C PRO A 141 -8.49 4.45 -23.94
N SER A 142 -9.77 4.63 -24.32
CA SER A 142 -10.84 3.67 -24.03
C SER A 142 -10.63 2.27 -24.65
N SER A 143 -9.77 2.17 -25.66
CA SER A 143 -9.36 0.91 -26.30
C SER A 143 -8.20 0.20 -25.58
N GLY A 144 -7.64 0.83 -24.55
CA GLY A 144 -6.53 0.29 -23.77
C GLY A 144 -6.98 -0.79 -22.79
N ALA A 145 -6.14 -1.80 -22.61
CA ALA A 145 -6.27 -2.77 -21.53
C ALA A 145 -5.12 -2.63 -20.54
N LEU A 146 -5.41 -2.80 -19.25
CA LEU A 146 -4.39 -2.84 -18.22
C LEU A 146 -3.43 -4.01 -18.48
N TYR A 147 -2.17 -3.69 -18.66
CA TYR A 147 -1.11 -4.61 -19.07
C TYR A 147 -0.19 -4.99 -17.90
N CYS A 148 0.14 -4.02 -17.05
CA CYS A 148 0.78 -4.26 -15.77
C CYS A 148 0.45 -3.13 -14.80
N HIS A 149 0.66 -3.36 -13.51
CA HIS A 149 0.55 -2.32 -12.50
C HIS A 149 1.36 -2.66 -11.27
N GLY A 150 1.61 -1.67 -10.42
CA GLY A 150 2.18 -1.90 -9.10
C GLY A 150 2.02 -0.68 -8.20
N PHE A 151 2.17 -0.90 -6.90
CA PHE A 151 2.11 0.14 -5.88
C PHE A 151 3.26 -0.04 -4.91
N GLY A 152 3.94 1.06 -4.58
CA GLY A 152 5.05 1.02 -3.64
C GLY A 152 5.42 2.41 -3.14
N TYR A 153 6.51 2.45 -2.36
CA TYR A 153 6.97 3.64 -1.69
C TYR A 153 8.42 3.98 -2.08
N ASP A 154 8.63 5.22 -2.47
CA ASP A 154 9.95 5.80 -2.71
C ASP A 154 10.42 6.52 -1.44
N SER A 155 11.29 5.83 -0.69
CA SER A 155 11.86 6.36 0.55
C SER A 155 12.79 7.56 0.35
N SER A 156 13.27 7.80 -0.87
CA SER A 156 14.14 8.95 -1.14
C SER A 156 13.38 10.26 -1.28
N THR A 157 12.12 10.20 -1.67
CA THR A 157 11.25 11.36 -1.85
C THR A 157 10.06 11.41 -0.89
N ASP A 158 9.96 10.42 0.01
CA ASP A 158 8.83 10.18 0.92
C ASP A 158 7.50 10.18 0.17
N ASP A 159 7.44 9.39 -0.90
CA ASP A 159 6.32 9.41 -1.85
C ASP A 159 5.79 8.01 -2.14
N TYR A 160 4.46 7.91 -2.16
CA TYR A 160 3.77 6.70 -2.60
C TYR A 160 3.50 6.80 -4.10
N LYS A 161 3.90 5.77 -4.84
CA LYS A 161 3.81 5.76 -6.29
C LYS A 161 2.96 4.59 -6.78
N VAL A 162 2.13 4.86 -7.79
CA VAL A 162 1.36 3.82 -8.51
C VAL A 162 1.83 3.79 -9.94
N LEU A 163 2.26 2.62 -10.43
CA LEU A 163 2.63 2.40 -11.82
C LEU A 163 1.48 1.70 -12.54
N LEU A 164 1.15 2.17 -13.75
CA LEU A 164 0.18 1.57 -14.66
C LEU A 164 0.82 1.42 -16.04
N GLY A 165 0.87 0.20 -16.55
CA GLY A 165 1.11 -0.10 -17.96
C GLY A 165 -0.22 -0.37 -18.65
N VAL A 166 -0.47 0.29 -19.78
CA VAL A 166 -1.67 0.08 -20.61
C VAL A 166 -1.24 -0.29 -22.01
N GLN A 167 -1.75 -1.42 -22.50
CA GLN A 167 -1.56 -1.87 -23.87
C GLN A 167 -2.75 -1.41 -24.70
N THR A 168 -2.48 -0.72 -25.80
CA THR A 168 -3.49 -0.27 -26.77
C THR A 168 -3.24 -0.97 -28.10
N TRP A 169 -4.31 -1.29 -28.81
CA TRP A 169 -4.23 -1.84 -30.16
C TRP A 169 -4.65 -0.79 -31.16
N ARG A 170 -3.77 -0.51 -32.12
CA ARG A 170 -4.10 0.38 -33.23
C ARG A 170 -4.20 -0.45 -34.52
N PRO A 171 -5.31 -0.35 -35.27
CA PRO A 171 -5.36 -0.90 -36.60
C PRO A 171 -4.47 -0.04 -37.51
N ILE A 172 -3.37 -0.61 -38.01
CA ILE A 172 -2.51 0.06 -38.99
C ILE A 172 -2.33 -0.91 -40.16
N SER A 173 -3.07 -0.67 -41.25
CA SER A 173 -3.13 -1.57 -42.41
C SER A 173 -3.48 -3.02 -42.01
N TYR A 174 -3.14 -4.03 -42.82
CA TYR A 174 -3.51 -5.43 -42.58
C TYR A 174 -2.88 -6.07 -41.31
N ASP A 175 -2.17 -5.28 -40.49
CA ASP A 175 -1.47 -5.71 -39.26
C ASP A 175 -2.04 -5.05 -37.99
N PHE A 176 -1.94 -5.79 -36.87
CA PHE A 176 -2.29 -5.30 -35.53
C PHE A 176 -1.02 -4.96 -34.76
N TYR A 177 -0.73 -3.66 -34.57
CA TYR A 177 0.37 -3.22 -33.71
C TYR A 177 -0.17 -2.90 -32.31
N SER A 178 0.48 -3.45 -31.29
CA SER A 178 0.19 -3.11 -29.90
C SER A 178 1.24 -2.13 -29.36
N GLU A 179 0.79 -1.04 -28.76
CA GLU A 179 1.64 -0.06 -28.11
C GLU A 179 1.38 -0.10 -26.60
N VAL A 180 2.44 -0.19 -25.80
CA VAL A 180 2.36 -0.15 -24.34
C VAL A 180 2.83 1.21 -23.84
N THR A 181 1.95 1.90 -23.13
CA THR A 181 2.27 3.13 -22.42
C THR A 181 2.40 2.84 -20.94
N VAL A 182 3.50 3.30 -20.31
CA VAL A 182 3.69 3.20 -18.87
C VAL A 182 3.57 4.58 -18.25
N SER A 183 2.72 4.72 -17.25
CA SER A 183 2.54 5.94 -16.47
C SER A 183 2.76 5.67 -15.00
N ILE A 184 3.29 6.66 -14.30
CA ILE A 184 3.47 6.63 -12.85
C ILE A 184 2.76 7.82 -12.22
N PHE A 185 2.06 7.54 -11.13
CA PHE A 185 1.44 8.53 -10.27
C PHE A 185 2.36 8.81 -9.08
N SER A 186 2.46 10.07 -8.69
CA SER A 186 3.07 10.53 -7.45
C SER A 186 1.97 11.03 -6.52
N LEU A 187 1.87 10.46 -5.31
CA LEU A 187 0.90 10.93 -4.32
C LEU A 187 1.23 12.34 -3.84
N ARG A 188 2.52 12.61 -3.64
CA ARG A 188 3.06 13.91 -3.24
C ARG A 188 2.70 15.01 -4.24
N ASN A 189 2.87 14.74 -5.54
CA ASN A 189 2.57 15.72 -6.60
C ASN A 189 1.11 15.68 -7.06
N ASN A 190 0.38 14.65 -6.65
CA ASN A 190 -1.00 14.40 -7.03
C ASN A 190 -1.22 14.40 -8.56
N SER A 191 -0.28 13.83 -9.30
CA SER A 191 -0.28 13.85 -10.76
C SER A 191 0.27 12.57 -11.36
N TRP A 192 -0.25 12.25 -12.55
CA TRP A 192 0.30 11.22 -13.42
C TRP A 192 1.34 11.82 -14.35
N ARG A 193 2.36 11.01 -14.68
CA ARG A 193 3.28 11.30 -15.77
C ARG A 193 3.66 10.02 -16.50
N MET A 194 3.97 10.16 -17.77
CA MET A 194 4.45 9.05 -18.59
C MET A 194 5.92 8.74 -18.28
N ILE A 195 6.25 7.46 -18.20
CA ILE A 195 7.62 6.97 -18.14
C ILE A 195 8.09 6.67 -19.57
N GLN A 196 9.22 7.26 -19.95
CA GLN A 196 9.91 6.88 -21.18
C GLN A 196 10.96 5.83 -20.85
N SER A 197 10.91 4.70 -21.57
CA SER A 197 11.86 3.59 -21.37
C SER A 197 12.24 2.98 -22.71
N PRO A 198 13.03 3.71 -23.53
CA PRO A 198 13.37 3.28 -24.89
C PRO A 198 14.21 2.00 -24.93
N SER A 199 14.88 1.65 -23.83
CA SER A 199 15.64 0.42 -23.69
C SER A 199 14.78 -0.82 -23.46
N VAL A 200 13.47 -0.66 -23.20
CA VAL A 200 12.55 -1.78 -22.95
C VAL A 200 11.58 -1.90 -24.12
N ASP A 201 11.68 -3.01 -24.83
CA ASP A 201 10.69 -3.38 -25.83
C ASP A 201 9.49 -4.07 -25.16
N PHE A 202 8.51 -3.27 -24.73
CA PHE A 202 7.29 -3.77 -24.12
C PHE A 202 6.40 -4.56 -25.11
N SER A 203 6.57 -4.38 -26.42
CA SER A 203 5.73 -5.06 -27.43
C SER A 203 6.03 -6.55 -27.51
N SER A 204 7.28 -6.96 -27.21
CA SER A 204 7.71 -8.36 -27.19
C SER A 204 7.72 -8.98 -25.79
N LEU A 205 7.38 -8.21 -24.76
CA LEU A 205 7.33 -8.66 -23.38
C LEU A 205 5.93 -9.18 -23.05
N LEU A 206 5.83 -10.26 -22.28
CA LEU A 206 4.56 -10.75 -21.75
C LEU A 206 4.62 -10.76 -20.23
N PHE A 207 3.75 -10.00 -19.57
CA PHE A 207 3.62 -10.06 -18.11
C PHE A 207 2.81 -11.29 -17.73
N LEU A 208 3.45 -12.24 -17.05
CA LEU A 208 2.80 -13.47 -16.57
C LEU A 208 1.91 -13.19 -15.35
N ASN A 209 2.19 -12.09 -14.64
CA ASN A 209 1.33 -11.50 -13.62
C ASN A 209 1.15 -9.99 -13.86
N LEU A 210 -0.08 -9.50 -13.68
CA LEU A 210 -0.37 -8.07 -13.83
C LEU A 210 0.18 -7.24 -12.66
N SER A 211 0.12 -7.79 -11.44
CA SER A 211 0.43 -7.06 -10.20
C SER A 211 1.90 -7.14 -9.84
N GLY A 212 2.53 -5.99 -9.66
CA GLY A 212 3.94 -5.85 -9.31
C GLY A 212 4.14 -5.92 -7.82
N PHE A 213 5.10 -6.74 -7.40
CA PHE A 213 5.43 -6.93 -6.00
C PHE A 213 6.50 -5.93 -5.55
N PHE A 214 6.17 -5.14 -4.53
CA PHE A 214 7.07 -4.13 -3.99
C PHE A 214 8.03 -4.75 -2.98
N VAL A 215 9.33 -4.75 -3.30
CA VAL A 215 10.42 -5.24 -2.45
C VAL A 215 11.63 -4.33 -2.64
N ASN A 216 12.31 -3.96 -1.56
CA ASN A 216 13.58 -3.21 -1.60
C ASN A 216 13.56 -1.95 -2.49
N GLY A 217 12.45 -1.20 -2.50
CA GLY A 217 12.35 0.05 -3.27
C GLY A 217 12.01 -0.14 -4.75
N ALA A 218 11.78 -1.37 -5.21
CA ALA A 218 11.44 -1.68 -6.59
C ALA A 218 10.18 -2.54 -6.70
N LEU A 219 9.47 -2.38 -7.82
CA LEU A 219 8.35 -3.24 -8.21
C LEU A 219 8.85 -4.37 -9.09
N HIS A 220 8.38 -5.59 -8.86
CA HIS A 220 8.83 -6.79 -9.56
C HIS A 220 7.68 -7.54 -10.21
N TRP A 221 7.87 -7.92 -11.46
CA TRP A 221 6.93 -8.74 -12.22
C TRP A 221 7.65 -9.92 -12.85
N LEU A 222 6.96 -11.04 -12.94
CA LEU A 222 7.41 -12.17 -13.74
C LEU A 222 7.00 -11.91 -15.20
N THR A 223 7.97 -11.97 -16.10
CA THR A 223 7.75 -11.69 -17.51
C THR A 223 8.35 -12.79 -18.37
N ALA A 224 7.75 -13.03 -19.53
CA ALA A 224 8.25 -13.93 -20.55
C ALA A 224 8.65 -13.13 -21.78
N LYS A 225 9.80 -13.48 -22.35
CA LYS A 225 10.29 -12.95 -23.62
C LYS A 225 10.76 -14.10 -24.49
N ARG A 226 10.02 -14.39 -25.56
CA ARG A 226 10.24 -15.56 -26.43
C ARG A 226 10.19 -16.87 -25.64
N VAL A 227 11.34 -17.44 -25.31
CA VAL A 227 11.50 -18.73 -24.59
C VAL A 227 12.14 -18.57 -23.22
N THR A 228 12.46 -17.33 -22.80
CA THR A 228 13.03 -17.06 -21.48
C THR A 228 12.00 -16.42 -20.57
N VAL A 229 12.08 -16.75 -19.28
CA VAL A 229 11.35 -16.08 -18.21
C VAL A 229 12.35 -15.31 -17.38
N GLU A 230 11.99 -14.08 -17.06
CA GLU A 230 12.83 -13.12 -16.37
C GLU A 230 11.98 -12.38 -15.33
N ILE A 231 12.62 -11.76 -14.35
CA ILE A 231 11.95 -10.85 -13.45
C ILE A 231 12.23 -9.43 -13.94
N GLN A 232 11.19 -8.74 -14.37
CA GLN A 232 11.27 -7.32 -14.66
C GLN A 232 11.17 -6.54 -13.35
N ALA A 233 12.18 -5.74 -13.04
CA ALA A 233 12.18 -4.84 -11.90
C ALA A 233 12.05 -3.38 -12.37
N PHE A 234 11.31 -2.56 -11.61
CA PHE A 234 11.25 -1.11 -11.79
C PHE A 234 11.62 -0.43 -10.48
N ASP A 235 12.77 0.23 -10.45
CA ASP A 235 13.26 0.99 -9.29
C ASP A 235 12.41 2.26 -9.14
N LEU A 236 11.75 2.47 -8.00
CA LEU A 236 10.87 3.63 -7.80
C LEU A 236 11.63 4.95 -7.59
N LYS A 237 12.89 4.88 -7.17
CA LYS A 237 13.75 6.05 -6.95
C LYS A 237 14.39 6.51 -8.25
N MET A 238 15.01 5.58 -8.97
CA MET A 238 15.66 5.86 -10.25
C MET A 238 14.67 5.92 -11.41
N GLU A 239 13.50 5.30 -11.24
CA GLU A 239 12.41 5.22 -12.21
C GLU A 239 12.86 4.55 -13.51
N ARG A 240 13.62 3.48 -13.35
CA ARG A 240 14.21 2.70 -14.45
C ARG A 240 13.88 1.23 -14.31
N PHE A 241 13.63 0.63 -15.46
CA PHE A 241 13.49 -0.80 -15.60
C PHE A 241 14.85 -1.47 -15.62
N SER A 242 14.94 -2.64 -14.98
CA SER A 242 16.08 -3.55 -15.01
C SER A 242 15.60 -4.99 -15.02
N ILE A 243 16.48 -5.91 -15.39
CA ILE A 243 16.19 -7.34 -15.43
C ILE A 243 16.90 -7.99 -14.23
N VAL A 244 16.15 -8.79 -13.49
CA VAL A 244 16.66 -9.65 -12.43
C VAL A 244 16.56 -11.10 -12.94
N PRO A 245 17.70 -11.84 -13.00
CA PRO A 245 17.67 -13.22 -13.44
C PRO A 245 16.94 -14.10 -12.43
N ILE A 246 16.24 -15.12 -12.92
CA ILE A 246 15.64 -16.15 -12.07
C ILE A 246 16.77 -17.05 -11.55
N PRO A 247 16.85 -17.32 -10.23
CA PRO A 247 17.94 -18.11 -9.64
C PRO A 247 18.08 -19.50 -10.27
N ASP A 248 16.96 -20.20 -10.46
CA ASP A 248 16.90 -21.53 -11.06
C ASP A 248 15.96 -21.48 -12.26
N GLN A 249 16.50 -21.47 -13.49
CA GLN A 249 15.66 -21.53 -14.67
C GLN A 249 14.86 -22.84 -14.68
N PRO A 250 13.51 -22.78 -14.69
CA PRO A 250 12.70 -23.99 -14.66
C PRO A 250 12.94 -24.81 -15.94
N GLN A 251 13.19 -26.11 -15.79
CA GLN A 251 13.24 -27.04 -16.94
C GLN A 251 11.84 -27.39 -17.48
N THR A 252 10.78 -26.96 -16.79
CA THR A 252 9.38 -27.26 -17.08
C THR A 252 8.62 -26.04 -17.62
N SER A 253 7.37 -26.28 -18.07
CA SER A 253 6.48 -25.24 -18.58
C SER A 253 6.34 -24.03 -17.63
N PHE A 254 6.49 -22.83 -18.19
CA PHE A 254 6.41 -21.55 -17.48
C PHE A 254 5.04 -21.26 -16.87
N ASN A 255 4.00 -22.01 -17.24
CA ASN A 255 2.62 -21.76 -16.84
C ASN A 255 2.36 -21.88 -15.32
N TYR A 256 3.28 -22.50 -14.58
CA TYR A 256 3.14 -22.71 -13.14
C TYR A 256 4.03 -21.81 -12.29
N LEU A 257 4.89 -21.01 -12.91
CA LEU A 257 5.81 -20.16 -12.17
C LEU A 257 5.06 -18.95 -11.61
N LYS A 258 5.25 -18.69 -10.33
CA LYS A 258 4.64 -17.58 -9.61
C LYS A 258 5.75 -16.83 -8.90
N ILE A 259 5.52 -15.54 -8.71
CA ILE A 259 6.35 -14.67 -7.88
C ILE A 259 5.50 -14.15 -6.73
N GLY A 260 6.09 -14.05 -5.56
CA GLY A 260 5.49 -13.52 -4.36
C GLY A 260 6.49 -12.78 -3.49
N VAL A 261 6.02 -12.37 -2.30
CA VAL A 261 6.86 -11.77 -1.26
C VAL A 261 6.64 -12.54 0.03
N LEU A 262 7.73 -13.00 0.62
CA LEU A 262 7.76 -13.62 1.94
C LEU A 262 8.89 -12.98 2.75
N ASP A 263 8.58 -12.52 3.96
CA ASP A 263 9.54 -11.89 4.88
C ASP A 263 10.39 -10.77 4.23
N GLY A 264 9.76 -9.96 3.38
CA GLY A 264 10.41 -8.86 2.67
C GLY A 264 11.35 -9.30 1.55
N ARG A 265 11.28 -10.56 1.09
CA ARG A 265 12.09 -11.10 -0.01
C ARG A 265 11.19 -11.63 -1.12
N LEU A 266 11.68 -11.58 -2.35
CA LEU A 266 11.02 -12.21 -3.50
C LEU A 266 11.20 -13.73 -3.41
N CYS A 267 10.13 -14.47 -3.71
CA CYS A 267 10.10 -15.93 -3.77
C CYS A 267 9.26 -16.45 -4.93
#